data_AF-A0A534TH51-F1
#
_entry.id   AF-A0A534TH51-F1
#
_cell.length_a   1.000
_cell.length_b   1.000
_cell.length_c   1.000
_cell.angle_alpha   90.00
_cell.angle_beta   90.00
_cell.angle_gamma   90.00
#
_symmetry.space_group_name_H-M   'P 1'
#
loop_
_entity.id
_entity.type
_entity.pdbx_description
1 polymer ?
#
loop_
_entity_poly.entity_id
_entity_poly.type
_entity_poly.pdbx_seq_one_letter_code
_entity_poly.pdbx_strand_id
1 'polypeptide(L)'
;MTRWATLVALLAAPCRQEAPAPPTAPAGSCLDQQLAAKGLNPFGDPEGTMYPGGTPLFDEKTGRSTPREQYVFTRHPDIARACGADAGP
;
A
#
# COMPACT_ATOMS: atom_id res chain seq x y z
N MET A 1 -5.55 57.24 -37.88
CA MET A 1 -5.44 57.31 -36.41
C MET A 1 -6.71 56.73 -35.80
N THR A 2 -6.80 55.42 -35.57
CA THR A 2 -7.95 54.85 -34.82
C THR A 2 -7.72 53.39 -34.42
N ARG A 3 -7.80 53.12 -33.11
CA ARG A 3 -8.65 52.11 -32.43
C ARG A 3 -7.94 51.36 -31.31
N TRP A 4 -8.36 51.71 -30.10
CA TRP A 4 -8.28 50.90 -28.89
C TRP A 4 -8.85 49.50 -29.10
N ALA A 5 -8.19 48.50 -28.50
CA ALA A 5 -8.82 47.26 -28.10
C ALA A 5 -8.21 46.82 -26.76
N THR A 6 -8.91 47.14 -25.69
CA THR A 6 -8.74 46.57 -24.36
C THR A 6 -9.02 45.07 -24.44
N LEU A 7 -8.15 44.24 -23.88
CA LEU A 7 -8.49 42.84 -23.60
C LEU A 7 -7.97 42.49 -22.20
N VAL A 8 -8.93 42.49 -21.27
CA VAL A 8 -8.82 41.91 -19.95
C VAL A 8 -8.89 40.39 -20.13
N ALA A 9 -7.79 39.69 -19.83
CA ALA A 9 -7.78 38.23 -19.72
C ALA A 9 -7.68 37.85 -18.24
N LEU A 10 -8.81 37.93 -17.54
CA LEU A 10 -9.08 37.14 -16.35
C LEU A 10 -9.54 35.77 -16.84
N LEU A 11 -8.75 34.71 -16.65
CA LEU A 11 -9.24 33.32 -16.68
C LEU A 11 -8.23 32.39 -16.02
N ALA A 12 -8.67 31.84 -14.87
CA ALA A 12 -8.28 30.57 -14.25
C ALA A 12 -6.78 30.28 -14.13
N ALA A 13 -6.25 30.51 -12.92
CA ALA A 13 -5.15 29.66 -12.45
C ALA A 13 -5.69 28.22 -12.42
N PRO A 14 -5.17 27.28 -13.23
CA PRO A 14 -5.49 25.89 -12.98
C PRO A 14 -4.92 25.61 -11.59
N CYS A 15 -5.76 25.13 -10.66
CA CYS A 15 -5.21 24.32 -9.58
C CYS A 15 -4.42 23.23 -10.30
N ARG A 16 -3.09 23.32 -10.27
CA ARG A 16 -2.25 22.17 -10.57
C ARG A 16 -2.74 21.09 -9.62
N GLN A 17 -3.50 20.15 -10.17
CA GLN A 17 -3.73 18.89 -9.50
C GLN A 17 -2.39 18.18 -9.61
N GLU A 18 -1.50 18.50 -8.67
CA GLU A 18 -0.36 17.67 -8.37
C GLU A 18 -0.98 16.31 -8.04
N ALA A 19 -0.92 15.39 -9.00
CA ALA A 19 -1.21 14.00 -8.70
C ALA A 19 -0.39 13.64 -7.46
N PRO A 20 -0.93 12.91 -6.47
CA PRO A 20 -0.09 12.42 -5.41
C PRO A 20 1.07 11.71 -6.08
N ALA A 21 2.31 12.17 -5.80
CA ALA A 21 3.49 11.47 -6.27
C ALA A 21 3.26 9.97 -5.99
N PRO A 22 3.63 9.05 -6.91
CA PRO A 22 3.63 7.64 -6.57
C PRO A 22 4.35 7.55 -5.22
N PRO A 23 3.80 6.85 -4.21
CA PRO A 23 4.43 6.86 -2.91
C PRO A 23 5.86 6.44 -3.15
N THR A 24 6.79 7.39 -2.95
CA THR A 24 8.20 7.10 -2.77
C THR A 24 8.22 6.39 -1.43
N ALA A 25 7.74 5.15 -1.42
CA ALA A 25 7.65 4.35 -0.24
C ALA A 25 9.08 4.33 0.30
N PRO A 26 9.30 4.63 1.60
CA PRO A 26 10.59 4.33 2.20
C PRO A 26 10.93 2.91 1.80
N ALA A 27 12.19 2.63 1.40
CA ALA A 27 12.61 1.30 0.98
C ALA A 27 11.95 0.27 1.90
N GLY A 28 10.92 -0.43 1.38
CA GLY A 28 9.95 -1.11 2.24
C GLY A 28 10.65 -2.18 3.06
N SER A 29 10.04 -2.66 4.15
CA SER A 29 10.56 -3.87 4.80
C SER A 29 10.72 -4.98 3.76
N CYS A 30 11.65 -5.91 3.95
CA CYS A 30 11.80 -7.03 3.00
C CYS A 30 10.46 -7.73 2.75
N LEU A 31 9.66 -7.92 3.81
CA LEU A 31 8.31 -8.48 3.73
C LEU A 31 7.43 -7.70 2.74
N ASP A 32 7.37 -6.37 2.86
CA ASP A 32 6.51 -5.54 1.99
C ASP A 32 7.00 -5.56 0.53
N GLN A 33 8.33 -5.60 0.32
CA GLN A 33 8.89 -5.74 -1.03
C GLN A 33 8.51 -7.08 -1.66
N GLN A 34 8.57 -8.17 -0.90
CA GLN A 34 8.21 -9.51 -1.37
C GLN A 34 6.71 -9.64 -1.66
N LEU A 35 5.86 -9.07 -0.81
CA LEU A 35 4.41 -9.03 -1.01
C LEU A 35 4.06 -8.25 -2.28
N ALA A 36 4.63 -7.05 -2.45
CA ALA A 36 4.43 -6.23 -3.64
C ALA A 36 4.92 -6.93 -4.92
N ALA A 37 6.09 -7.56 -4.89
CA ALA A 37 6.64 -8.30 -6.03
C ALA A 37 5.76 -9.48 -6.47
N LYS A 38 4.92 -9.99 -5.58
CA LYS A 38 4.00 -11.11 -5.83
C LYS A 38 2.56 -10.66 -6.12
N GLY A 39 2.26 -9.35 -6.10
CA GLY A 39 0.90 -8.85 -6.24
C GLY A 39 -0.02 -9.31 -5.11
N LEU A 40 0.52 -9.40 -3.89
CA LEU A 40 -0.22 -9.79 -2.69
C LEU A 40 -0.54 -8.56 -1.85
N ASN A 41 -1.64 -8.64 -1.11
CA ASN A 41 -2.04 -7.62 -0.16
C ASN A 41 -1.10 -7.60 1.08
N PRO A 42 -1.27 -6.65 2.02
CA PRO A 42 -0.40 -6.52 3.19
C PRO A 42 -0.33 -7.74 4.12
N PHE A 43 -1.27 -8.68 3.99
CA PHE A 43 -1.38 -9.90 4.76
C PHE A 43 -1.04 -11.15 3.93
N GLY A 44 -0.54 -11.01 2.69
CA GLY A 44 -0.17 -12.16 1.86
C GLY A 44 -1.32 -12.85 1.15
N ASP A 45 -2.53 -12.29 1.16
CA ASP A 45 -3.64 -12.84 0.38
C ASP A 45 -3.75 -12.10 -0.97
N PRO A 46 -4.48 -12.62 -1.97
CA PRO A 46 -4.68 -11.92 -3.23
C PRO A 46 -5.21 -10.49 -3.03
N GLU A 47 -4.80 -9.56 -3.89
CA GLU A 47 -5.38 -8.22 -3.90
C GLU A 47 -6.91 -8.27 -4.01
N GLY A 48 -7.59 -7.37 -3.29
CA GLY A 48 -9.05 -7.33 -3.23
C GLY A 48 -9.68 -8.33 -2.25
N THR A 49 -8.90 -9.18 -1.57
CA THR A 49 -9.41 -10.04 -0.48
C THR A 49 -10.10 -9.17 0.60
N MET A 50 -11.36 -9.50 0.89
CA MET A 50 -12.12 -8.88 1.97
C MET A 50 -11.98 -9.66 3.28
N TYR A 51 -11.92 -8.92 4.38
CA TYR A 51 -11.87 -9.46 5.74
C TYR A 51 -13.10 -8.97 6.52
N PRO A 52 -14.23 -9.68 6.45
CA PRO A 52 -15.40 -9.31 7.23
C PRO A 52 -15.04 -9.41 8.73
N GLY A 53 -15.16 -8.30 9.45
CA GLY A 53 -14.75 -8.22 10.87
C GLY A 53 -13.39 -7.56 11.12
N GLY A 54 -12.67 -7.09 10.08
CA GLY A 54 -11.48 -6.25 10.28
C GLY A 54 -10.24 -6.78 9.57
N THR A 55 -9.23 -7.22 10.32
CA THR A 55 -7.99 -7.79 9.75
C THR A 55 -7.91 -9.26 10.11
N PRO A 56 -7.21 -10.09 9.32
CA PRO A 56 -7.08 -11.52 9.65
C PRO A 56 -6.15 -11.78 10.83
N LEU A 57 -5.56 -10.73 11.41
CA LEU A 57 -4.59 -10.83 12.50
C LEU A 57 -5.25 -11.01 13.87
N PHE A 58 -6.55 -10.77 14.00
CA PHE A 58 -7.27 -10.86 15.28
C PHE A 58 -8.21 -12.07 15.29
N ASP A 59 -8.04 -12.94 16.27
CA ASP A 59 -8.97 -14.04 16.53
C ASP A 59 -10.02 -13.60 17.55
N GLU A 60 -11.22 -13.30 17.07
CA GLU A 60 -12.34 -12.84 17.91
C GLU A 60 -12.82 -13.90 18.92
N LYS A 61 -12.59 -15.20 18.66
CA LYS A 61 -12.99 -16.28 19.59
C LYS A 61 -12.08 -16.31 20.81
N THR A 62 -10.80 -16.00 20.64
CA THR A 62 -9.79 -16.08 21.71
C THR A 62 -9.34 -14.71 22.22
N GLY A 63 -9.66 -13.63 21.49
CA GLY A 63 -9.22 -12.27 21.78
C GLY A 63 -7.73 -12.02 21.54
N ARG A 64 -7.05 -12.90 20.77
CA ARG A 64 -5.60 -12.81 20.54
C ARG A 64 -5.28 -12.21 19.18
N SER A 65 -4.21 -11.41 19.13
CA SER A 65 -3.64 -10.89 17.88
C SER A 65 -2.36 -11.64 17.50
N THR A 66 -2.19 -11.93 16.22
CA THR A 66 -0.96 -12.49 15.66
C THR A 66 -0.16 -11.37 14.98
N PRO A 67 1.15 -11.23 15.27
CA PRO A 67 2.03 -10.32 14.55
C PRO A 67 1.97 -10.56 13.04
N ARG A 68 1.96 -9.48 12.26
CA ARG A 68 1.79 -9.57 10.80
C ARG A 68 2.89 -10.42 10.15
N GLU A 69 4.15 -10.25 10.54
CA GLU A 69 5.25 -11.04 9.97
C GLU A 69 5.05 -12.52 10.25
N GLN A 70 4.72 -12.90 11.48
CA GLN A 70 4.40 -14.28 11.84
C GLN A 70 3.24 -14.82 11.00
N TYR A 71 2.16 -14.04 10.86
CA TYR A 71 0.98 -14.43 10.07
C TYR A 71 1.30 -14.64 8.57
N VAL A 72 2.17 -13.82 8.00
CA VAL A 72 2.58 -13.94 6.60
C VAL A 72 3.59 -15.07 6.42
N PHE A 73 4.65 -15.12 7.22
CA PHE A 73 5.74 -16.11 7.07
C PHE A 73 5.26 -17.55 7.24
N THR A 74 4.28 -17.80 8.12
CA THR A 74 3.67 -19.14 8.26
C THR A 74 2.93 -19.58 6.99
N ARG A 75 2.35 -18.65 6.22
CA ARG A 75 1.59 -18.96 4.99
C ARG A 75 2.41 -18.80 3.71
N HIS A 76 3.49 -18.02 3.77
CA HIS A 76 4.42 -17.75 2.68
C HIS A 76 5.86 -18.01 3.13
N PRO A 77 6.24 -19.29 3.32
CA PRO A 77 7.57 -19.65 3.80
C PRO A 77 8.67 -19.28 2.79
N ASP A 78 8.34 -19.08 1.52
CA ASP A 78 9.24 -18.52 0.50
C ASP A 78 9.58 -17.06 0.74
N ILE A 79 8.61 -16.25 1.18
CA ILE A 79 8.84 -14.86 1.59
C ILE A 79 9.73 -14.82 2.85
N ALA A 80 9.48 -15.71 3.82
CA ALA A 80 10.32 -15.81 5.03
C ALA A 80 11.79 -16.08 4.67
N ARG A 81 12.04 -17.09 3.84
CA ARG A 81 13.39 -17.42 3.34
C ARG A 81 14.04 -16.26 2.58
N ALA A 82 13.28 -15.58 1.72
CA ALA A 82 13.80 -14.43 0.98
C ALA A 82 14.21 -13.26 1.90
N CYS A 83 13.57 -13.14 3.06
CA CYS A 83 13.87 -12.13 4.06
C CYS A 83 14.87 -12.57 5.14
N GLY A 84 15.42 -13.79 5.04
CA GLY A 84 16.30 -14.33 6.07
C GLY A 84 15.61 -14.51 7.42
N ALA A 85 14.28 -14.54 7.44
CA ALA A 85 13.53 -14.92 8.63
C ALA A 85 13.49 -16.44 8.69
N ASP A 86 13.79 -17.00 9.86
CA ASP A 86 13.41 -18.37 10.14
C ASP A 86 11.87 -18.42 10.04
N ALA A 87 11.34 -19.08 9.01
CA ALA A 87 9.93 -19.45 9.00
C ALA A 87 9.72 -20.21 10.32
N GLY A 88 8.94 -19.62 11.24
CA GLY A 88 8.84 -20.10 12.62
C GLY A 88 8.54 -21.61 12.73
N PRO A 89 8.78 -22.21 13.92
CA PRO A 89 8.83 -23.65 14.12
C PRO A 89 7.58 -24.42 13.67
#